data_AF-A0A7W0QWC6-F1
#
_entry.id   AF-A0A7W0QWC6-F1
#
_cell.length_a   1.000
_cell.length_b   1.000
_cell.length_c   1.000
_cell.angle_alpha   90.00
_cell.angle_beta   90.00
_cell.angle_gamma   90.00
#
_symmetry.space_group_name_H-M   'P 1'
#
loop_
_entity.id
_entity.type
_entity.pdbx_description
1 polymer ?
#
loop_
_entity_poly.entity_id
_entity_poly.type
_entity_poly.pdbx_seq_one_letter_code
_entity_poly.pdbx_strand_id
1 'polypeptide(L)' 'RPFHVDVPSFGDWGFVLAGRAAGPPSLELADDAPDLGFLTPEVLGASAVFAPDRIPGEVEASTLLDPVILEYQRREWIGY' A
#
# COMPACT_ATOMS: atom_id res chain seq x y z
N ARG A 1 -1.85 1.98 -7.19
CA ARG A 1 -1.11 0.70 -7.21
C ARG A 1 -0.55 0.44 -5.82
N PRO A 2 -1.03 -0.60 -5.11
CA PRO A 2 -0.52 -0.95 -3.79
C PRO A 2 0.85 -1.64 -3.88
N PHE A 3 1.67 -1.47 -2.85
CA PHE A 3 2.92 -2.20 -2.62
C PHE A 3 3.23 -2.22 -1.12
N HIS A 4 4.10 -3.13 -0.67
CA HIS A 4 4.45 -3.27 0.73
C HIS A 4 5.95 -3.57 0.91
N VAL A 5 6.54 -3.08 2.00
CA VAL A 5 7.97 -3.26 2.30
C VAL A 5 8.18 -3.50 3.79
N ASP A 6 9.25 -4.23 4.11
CA ASP A 6 9.70 -4.40 5.49
C ASP A 6 10.45 -3.15 5.97
N VAL A 7 9.89 -2.48 6.97
CA VAL A 7 10.48 -1.31 7.62
C VAL A 7 11.15 -1.76 8.93
N PRO A 8 12.45 -1.50 9.14
CA PRO A 8 13.16 -1.91 10.35
C PRO A 8 12.46 -1.43 11.63
N SER A 9 12.29 -2.33 12.60
CA SER A 9 11.56 -2.11 13.87
C SER A 9 10.04 -1.98 13.78
N PHE A 10 9.47 -1.90 12.57
CA PHE A 10 8.03 -1.74 12.36
C PHE A 10 7.39 -2.91 11.60
N GLY A 11 8.18 -3.73 10.91
CA GLY A 11 7.71 -4.88 10.14
C GLY A 11 7.15 -4.49 8.79
N ASP A 12 6.18 -5.26 8.30
CA ASP A 12 5.60 -5.10 6.96
C ASP A 12 4.63 -3.90 6.90
N TRP A 13 4.89 -2.98 5.98
CA TRP A 13 4.11 -1.75 5.81
C TRP A 13 3.59 -1.60 4.38
N GLY A 14 2.30 -1.29 4.26
CA GLY A 14 1.63 -1.05 2.99
C GLY A 14 1.63 0.43 2.57
N PHE A 15 1.82 0.66 1.27
CA PHE A 15 1.79 1.96 0.61
C PHE A 15 0.95 1.89 -0.67
N VAL A 16 0.47 3.05 -1.13
CA VAL A 16 -0.30 3.15 -2.40
C VAL A 16 0.26 4.29 -3.25
N LEU A 17 0.67 3.96 -4.48
CA LEU A 17 0.99 4.93 -5.51
C LEU A 17 -0.28 5.34 -6.27
N ALA A 18 -0.59 6.63 -6.32
CA ALA A 18 -1.75 7.18 -7.03
C ALA A 18 -1.32 8.31 -7.98
N GLY A 19 -2.03 8.47 -9.09
CA GLY A 19 -1.76 9.50 -10.09
C GLY A 19 -3.05 10.04 -10.70
N ARG A 20 -2.95 11.18 -11.40
CA ARG A 20 -4.09 11.82 -12.08
C ARG A 20 -4.40 11.23 -13.46
N ALA A 21 -3.45 10.47 -14.03
CA ALA A 21 -3.62 9.81 -15.31
C ALA A 21 -4.69 8.71 -15.23
N ALA A 22 -5.31 8.40 -16.37
CA ALA A 22 -6.23 7.27 -16.45
C ALA A 22 -5.45 5.95 -16.31
N GLY A 23 -5.83 5.15 -15.31
CA GLY A 23 -5.23 3.84 -15.03
C GLY A 23 -4.30 3.82 -13.82
N PRO A 24 -3.87 2.61 -13.38
CA PRO A 24 -2.92 2.48 -12.29
C PRO A 24 -1.55 3.04 -12.71
N PRO A 25 -0.90 3.86 -11.87
CA PRO A 25 0.44 4.36 -12.17
C PRO A 25 1.45 3.20 -12.23
N SER A 26 2.47 3.35 -13.08
CA SER A 26 3.59 2.40 -13.06
C SER A 26 4.37 2.55 -11.76
N LEU A 27 4.85 1.42 -11.23
CA LEU A 27 5.65 1.37 -10.01
C LEU A 27 7.08 1.10 -10.44
N GLU A 28 7.83 2.16 -10.63
CA GLU A 28 9.20 2.18 -11.14
C GLU A 28 10.03 3.17 -10.32
N LEU A 29 11.35 2.97 -10.28
CA LEU A 29 12.26 3.95 -9.70
C LEU A 29 12.40 5.13 -10.65
N ALA A 30 12.54 6.34 -10.10
CA ALA A 30 12.81 7.53 -10.90
C ALA A 30 14.22 7.44 -11.53
N ASP A 31 14.36 7.95 -12.76
CA ASP A 31 15.64 7.95 -13.48
C ASP A 31 16.73 8.73 -12.75
N ASP A 32 16.34 9.74 -11.95
CA ASP A 32 17.21 10.58 -11.13
C ASP A 32 17.25 10.16 -9.66
N ALA A 33 16.86 8.91 -9.35
CA ALA A 33 16.96 8.39 -8.00
C ALA A 33 18.41 8.47 -7.47
N PRO A 34 18.62 8.91 -6.22
CA PRO A 34 19.94 8.91 -5.60
C PRO A 34 20.41 7.47 -5.35
N ASP A 35 21.66 7.28 -4.92
CA ASP A 35 22.14 5.96 -4.50
C ASP A 35 21.29 5.40 -3.35
N LEU A 36 20.52 4.34 -3.64
CA LEU A 36 19.59 3.71 -2.69
C LEU A 36 20.28 2.56 -1.96
N GLY A 37 20.12 2.51 -0.62
CA GLY A 37 20.67 1.43 0.21
C GLY A 37 19.73 0.22 0.41
N PHE A 38 18.51 0.28 -0.13
CA PHE A 38 17.49 -0.76 0.08
C PHE A 38 16.70 -1.07 -1.20
N LEU A 39 16.09 -0.06 -1.81
CA LEU A 39 15.26 -0.25 -3.00
C LEU A 39 16.13 -0.48 -4.25
N THR A 40 15.83 -1.57 -4.96
CA THR A 40 16.25 -1.84 -6.34
C THR A 40 15.01 -2.07 -7.21
N PRO A 41 15.11 -2.09 -8.55
CA PRO A 41 13.97 -2.43 -9.42
C PRO A 41 13.35 -3.79 -9.08
N GLU A 42 14.17 -4.78 -8.71
CA GLU A 42 13.72 -6.13 -8.34
C GLU A 42 12.98 -6.12 -7.00
N VAL A 43 13.51 -5.41 -6.00
CA VAL A 43 12.85 -5.25 -4.69
C VAL A 43 11.52 -4.51 -4.86
N LEU A 44 11.50 -3.45 -5.68
CA LEU A 44 10.28 -2.71 -5.98
C LEU A 44 9.24 -3.58 -6.71
N GLY A 45 9.68 -4.39 -7.68
CA GLY A 45 8.81 -5.36 -8.34
C GLY A 45 8.20 -6.37 -7.37
N ALA A 46 9.01 -6.92 -6.47
CA ALA A 46 8.57 -7.87 -5.44
C ALA A 46 7.60 -7.23 -4.43
N SER A 47 7.82 -5.96 -4.06
CA SER A 47 6.94 -5.23 -3.13
C SER A 47 5.49 -5.11 -3.61
N ALA A 48 5.22 -5.28 -4.90
CA ALA A 48 3.86 -5.24 -5.46
C ALA A 48 3.15 -6.61 -5.43
N VAL A 49 3.80 -7.67 -4.94
CA VAL A 49 3.27 -9.03 -4.93
C VAL A 49 2.66 -9.35 -3.58
N PHE A 50 1.34 -9.49 -3.53
CA PHE A 50 0.61 -9.83 -2.32
C PHE A 50 0.27 -11.32 -2.26
N ALA A 51 0.38 -11.91 -1.07
CA ALA A 51 -0.10 -13.27 -0.83
C ALA A 51 -1.64 -13.35 -0.97
N PRO A 52 -2.21 -14.50 -1.36
CA PRO A 52 -3.64 -14.63 -1.65
C PRO A 52 -4.58 -14.25 -0.49
N ASP A 53 -4.13 -14.44 0.76
CA ASP A 53 -4.84 -14.11 1.98
C ASP A 53 -4.87 -12.59 2.28
N ARG A 54 -4.07 -11.79 1.57
CA ARG A 54 -3.96 -10.34 1.73
C ARG A 54 -4.64 -9.53 0.63
N ILE A 55 -5.36 -10.19 -0.27
CA ILE A 55 -6.09 -9.50 -1.33
C ILE A 55 -7.26 -8.76 -0.67
N PRO A 56 -7.35 -7.42 -0.79
CA PRO A 56 -8.45 -6.66 -0.20
C PRO A 56 -9.78 -7.15 -0.77
N GLY A 57 -10.76 -7.36 0.10
CA GLY A 57 -12.15 -7.54 -0.31
C GLY A 57 -12.77 -6.26 -0.87
N GLU A 58 -14.04 -6.30 -1.20
CA GLU A 58 -14.80 -5.09 -1.51
C GLU A 58 -14.86 -4.20 -0.25
N VAL A 59 -14.30 -2.99 -0.36
CA VAL A 59 -14.28 -1.98 0.71
C VAL A 59 -14.97 -0.72 0.24
N GLU A 60 -15.66 -0.04 1.16
CA GLU A 60 -16.36 1.21 0.87
C GLU A 60 -15.40 2.40 0.96
N ALA A 61 -15.59 3.36 0.06
CA ALA A 61 -14.78 4.58 0.06
C ALA A 61 -15.20 5.51 1.21
N SER A 62 -14.26 5.80 2.11
CA SER A 62 -14.48 6.80 3.16
C SER A 62 -14.59 8.20 2.57
N THR A 63 -15.64 8.93 2.92
CA THR A 63 -15.86 10.30 2.50
C THR A 63 -15.92 11.25 3.69
N LEU A 64 -15.98 12.56 3.43
CA LEU A 64 -16.14 13.55 4.48
C LEU A 64 -17.51 13.45 5.18
N LEU A 65 -18.57 13.16 4.43
CA LEU A 65 -19.94 13.09 4.94
C LEU A 65 -20.27 11.71 5.53
N ASP A 66 -19.57 10.68 5.07
CA ASP A 66 -19.69 9.31 5.54
C ASP A 66 -18.29 8.71 5.78
N PRO A 67 -17.71 8.93 6.97
CA PRO A 67 -16.35 8.51 7.29
C PRO A 67 -16.29 7.04 7.75
N VAL A 68 -16.62 6.11 6.85
CA VAL A 68 -16.66 4.66 7.16
C VAL A 68 -15.35 4.09 7.73
N ILE A 69 -14.21 4.78 7.52
CA ILE A 69 -12.92 4.43 8.12
C ILE A 69 -12.98 4.35 9.65
N LEU A 70 -13.82 5.17 10.28
CA LEU A 70 -14.02 5.14 11.74
C LEU A 70 -14.77 3.88 12.19
N GLU A 71 -15.62 3.32 11.34
CA GLU A 71 -16.29 2.05 11.61
C GLU A 71 -15.34 0.87 11.48
N TYR A 72 -14.52 0.85 10.41
CA TYR A 72 -13.49 -0.18 10.22
C TYR A 72 -12.52 -0.19 11.42
N GLN A 73 -12.01 0.97 11.83
CA GLN A 73 -11.14 1.07 13.00
C GLN A 73 -11.82 0.61 14.29
N ARG A 74 -13.14 0.76 14.46
CA ARG A 74 -13.85 0.27 15.65
C ARG A 74 -14.06 -1.24 15.63
N ARG A 75 -14.31 -1.82 14.46
CA ARG A 75 -14.57 -3.26 14.30
C ARG A 75 -13.31 -4.10 14.41
N GLU A 76 -12.14 -3.56 14.06
CA GLU A 76 -10.85 -4.26 14.18
C GLU A 76 -10.46 -4.63 15.62
N TRP A 77 -11.04 -3.97 16.63
CA TRP A 77 -10.75 -4.22 18.05
C TRP A 77 -11.76 -5.16 18.70
N ILE A 78 -12.81 -5.59 17.99
CA ILE A 78 -13.79 -6.57 18.48
C ILE A 78 -13.22 -7.97 18.20
N GLY A 79 -12.22 -8.38 18.97
CA GLY A 79 -11.58 -9.68 18.77
C GLY A 79 -10.23 -9.90 19.47
N TYR A 80 -9.77 -8.96 20.30
CA TYR A 80 -8.74 -9.20 21.31
C TYR A 80 -9.35 -9.33 22.70
#